data_AF-A0A0R2QBK7-F1
#
_entry.id   AF-A0A0R2QBK7-F1
#
_cell.length_a   1.000
_cell.length_b   1.000
_cell.length_c   1.000
_cell.angle_alpha   90.00
_cell.angle_beta   90.00
_cell.angle_gamma   90.00
#
_symmetry.space_group_name_H-M   'P 1'
#
loop_
_entity.id
_entity.type
_entity.pdbx_description
1 polymer ?
#
loop_
_entity_poly.entity_id
_entity_poly.type
_entity_poly.pdbx_seq_one_letter_code
_entity_poly.pdbx_strand_id
1 'polypeptide(L)' 'MKLSQFRQLVDEEFGPSFAAVILADTRLTDKSDQTPLELIKSGDDPKEVWLALCAHLGVPKERWHGKPRTKQHAEN' A
#
# COMPACT_ATOMS: atom_id res chain seq x y z
N MET A 1 4.73 -2.26 -10.80
CA MET A 1 3.82 -1.09 -10.58
C MET A 1 4.69 0.16 -10.42
N LYS A 2 4.25 1.38 -10.80
CA LYS A 2 5.05 2.59 -10.50
C LYS A 2 4.95 2.98 -9.02
N LEU A 3 6.03 3.50 -8.43
CA LEU A 3 6.06 3.94 -7.03
C LEU A 3 4.95 4.95 -6.69
N SER A 4 4.66 5.88 -7.60
CA SER A 4 3.58 6.87 -7.42
C SER A 4 2.20 6.20 -7.29
N GLN A 5 1.96 5.14 -8.06
CA GLN A 5 0.69 4.40 -8.02
C GLN A 5 0.56 3.58 -6.73
N PHE A 6 1.65 2.97 -6.27
CA PHE A 6 1.70 2.31 -4.96
C PHE A 6 1.30 3.29 -3.85
N ARG A 7 1.93 4.47 -3.83
CA ARG A 7 1.66 5.49 -2.82
C ARG A 7 0.20 5.95 -2.86
N GLN A 8 -0.37 6.15 -4.05
CA GLN A 8 -1.79 6.45 -4.19
C GLN A 8 -2.71 5.35 -3.63
N LEU A 9 -2.42 4.07 -3.90
CA LEU A 9 -3.25 2.98 -3.38
C LEU A 9 -3.23 2.92 -1.85
N VAL A 10 -2.07 3.12 -1.24
CA VAL A 10 -1.91 3.16 0.22
C VAL A 10 -2.64 4.38 0.79
N ASP A 11 -2.54 5.54 0.13
CA ASP A 11 -3.23 6.77 0.50
C ASP A 11 -4.76 6.61 0.42
N GLU A 12 -5.28 5.97 -0.63
CA GLU A 12 -6.72 5.74 -0.82
C GLU A 12 -7.29 4.71 0.17
N GLU A 13 -6.48 3.77 0.67
CA GLU A 13 -6.94 2.76 1.62
C GLU A 13 -6.80 3.22 3.07
N PHE A 14 -5.70 3.87 3.43
CA PHE A 14 -5.38 4.24 4.82
C PHE A 14 -5.45 5.75 5.10
N GLY A 15 -5.49 6.58 4.06
CA GLY A 15 -5.45 8.04 4.16
C GLY A 15 -4.01 8.59 4.16
N PRO A 16 -3.79 9.81 3.65
CA PRO A 16 -2.45 10.40 3.48
C PRO A 16 -1.65 10.53 4.78
N SER A 17 -2.33 10.83 5.88
CA SER A 17 -1.69 11.02 7.19
C SER A 17 -1.18 9.70 7.78
N PHE A 18 -1.95 8.61 7.64
CA PHE A 18 -1.58 7.30 8.17
C PHE A 18 -0.73 6.48 7.20
N ALA A 19 -0.90 6.67 5.89
CA ALA A 19 -0.14 5.98 4.86
C ALA A 19 1.37 6.12 5.06
N ALA A 20 1.86 7.33 5.33
CA ALA A 20 3.28 7.56 5.57
C ALA A 20 3.80 6.82 6.81
N VAL A 21 3.00 6.78 7.89
CA VAL A 21 3.33 6.07 9.13
C VAL A 21 3.35 4.56 8.90
N ILE A 22 2.31 4.01 8.26
CA ILE A 22 2.24 2.58 7.94
C ILE A 22 3.44 2.15 7.09
N LEU A 23 3.80 2.93 6.08
CA LEU A 23 4.94 2.60 5.21
C LEU A 23 6.29 2.64 5.95
N ALA A 24 6.41 3.44 7.02
CA ALA A 24 7.63 3.62 7.78
C ALA A 24 7.71 2.74 9.05
N ASP A 25 6.59 2.30 9.60
CA ASP A 25 6.51 1.58 10.87
C ASP A 25 6.12 0.09 10.69
N THR A 26 5.37 -0.23 9.61
CA THR A 26 4.98 -1.62 9.35
C THR A 26 6.19 -2.42 8.91
N ARG A 27 6.56 -3.44 9.68
CA ARG A 27 7.65 -4.36 9.34
C ARG A 27 7.11 -5.61 8.69
N LEU A 28 7.58 -5.87 7.48
CA LEU A 28 7.20 -7.06 6.71
C LEU A 28 8.18 -8.18 7.04
N THR A 29 7.81 -9.04 7.98
CA THR A 29 8.60 -10.21 8.39
C THR A 29 8.92 -11.15 7.23
N ASP A 30 8.05 -11.23 6.22
CA ASP A 30 8.26 -12.00 4.98
C ASP A 30 9.38 -11.41 4.08
N LYS A 31 9.70 -10.12 4.26
CA LYS A 31 10.67 -9.37 3.45
C LYS A 31 11.82 -8.85 4.32
N SER A 32 12.45 -9.78 5.03
CA SER A 32 13.63 -9.50 5.88
C SER A 32 13.37 -8.53 7.04
N ASP A 33 12.14 -8.50 7.57
CA ASP A 33 11.73 -7.58 8.64
C ASP A 33 11.93 -6.09 8.27
N GLN A 34 11.87 -5.78 6.98
CA GLN A 34 12.03 -4.42 6.48
C GLN A 34 10.69 -3.72 6.33
N THR A 35 10.75 -2.40 6.38
CA THR A 35 9.56 -1.57 6.14
C THR A 35 9.28 -1.45 4.64
N PRO A 36 8.01 -1.25 4.23
CA PRO A 36 7.67 -0.99 2.84
C PRO A 36 8.52 0.11 2.23
N LEU A 37 8.79 1.17 2.99
CA LEU A 37 9.60 2.30 2.54
C LEU A 37 11.08 1.93 2.34
N GLU A 38 11.61 1.04 3.17
CA GLU A 38 12.97 0.50 3.00
C GLU A 38 13.07 -0.42 1.78
N LEU A 39 12.12 -1.34 1.59
CA LEU A 39 12.11 -2.22 0.41
C LEU A 39 12.08 -1.41 -0.89
N ILE A 40 11.21 -0.41 -0.97
CA ILE A 40 11.16 0.50 -2.11
C ILE A 40 12.51 1.23 -2.32
N LYS A 41 13.18 1.65 -1.24
CA LYS A 41 14.49 2.30 -1.33
C LYS A 41 15.60 1.33 -1.74
N SER A 42 15.50 0.07 -1.31
CA SER A 42 16.39 -1.03 -1.70
C SER A 42 16.23 -1.41 -3.18
N GLY A 43 15.14 -0.99 -3.82
CA GLY A 43 14.84 -1.25 -5.22
C GLY A 43 13.90 -2.44 -5.45
N ASP A 44 13.26 -2.94 -4.39
CA ASP A 44 12.23 -3.98 -4.49
C ASP A 44 11.03 -3.50 -5.33
N ASP A 45 10.36 -4.45 -5.99
CA ASP A 45 9.22 -4.11 -6.83
C ASP A 45 8.05 -3.59 -5.96
N PRO A 46 7.49 -2.40 -6.27
CA PRO A 46 6.40 -1.83 -5.49
C PRO A 46 5.16 -2.73 -5.45
N LYS A 47 4.96 -3.57 -6.46
CA LYS A 47 3.88 -4.53 -6.49
C LYS A 47 4.07 -5.60 -5.43
N GLU A 48 5.28 -6.11 -5.28
CA GLU A 48 5.58 -7.13 -4.27
C GLU A 48 5.52 -6.57 -2.85
N VAL A 49 6.00 -5.34 -2.66
CA VAL A 49 5.88 -4.63 -1.38
C VAL A 49 4.42 -4.42 -1.01
N TRP A 50 3.58 -4.02 -1.96
CA TRP A 50 2.15 -3.86 -1.76
C TRP A 50 1.45 -5.16 -1.39
N LEU A 51 1.74 -6.25 -2.09
CA LEU A 51 1.16 -7.56 -1.80
C LEU A 51 1.52 -8.04 -0.38
N ALA A 52 2.78 -7.87 0.02
CA ALA A 52 3.25 -8.20 1.36
C ALA A 52 2.57 -7.32 2.42
N LEU A 53 2.44 -6.01 2.16
CA LEU A 53 1.73 -5.08 3.04
C LEU A 53 0.25 -5.45 3.19
N CYS A 54 -0.42 -5.77 2.08
CA CYS A 54 -1.80 -6.22 2.10
C CYS A 54 -1.97 -7.52 2.88
N ALA A 55 -1.06 -8.49 2.71
CA ALA A 55 -1.09 -9.74 3.46
C ALA A 55 -0.89 -9.50 4.96
N HIS A 56 0.04 -8.60 5.33
CA HIS A 56 0.35 -8.26 6.71
C HIS A 56 -0.80 -7.54 7.42
N LEU A 57 -1.43 -6.56 6.75
CA LEU A 57 -2.53 -5.77 7.29
C LEU A 57 -3.91 -6.42 7.09
N GLY A 58 -3.98 -7.56 6.42
CA GLY A 58 -5.24 -8.26 6.13
C GLY A 58 -6.14 -7.51 5.13
N VAL A 59 -5.57 -6.75 4.20
CA VAL A 59 -6.32 -6.04 3.17
C VAL A 59 -6.96 -7.07 2.23
N PRO A 60 -8.28 -7.01 1.96
CA PRO A 60 -8.96 -7.95 1.09
C PRO A 60 -8.46 -7.84 -0.36
N LYS A 61 -8.36 -8.99 -1.05
CA LYS A 61 -7.83 -9.10 -2.43
C LYS A 61 -8.57 -8.24 -3.45
N GLU A 62 -9.84 -7.96 -3.20
CA GLU A 62 -10.68 -7.08 -4.01
C GLU A 62 -10.16 -5.63 -4.07
N ARG A 63 -9.32 -5.22 -3.11
CA ARG A 63 -8.75 -3.88 -3.00
C ARG A 63 -7.30 -3.77 -3.45
N TRP A 64 -6.65 -4.91 -3.76
CA TRP A 64 -5.23 -4.94 -4.13
C TRP A 64 -4.95 -4.24 -5.47
N HIS A 65 -5.94 -4.12 -6.33
CA HIS A 65 -5.82 -3.44 -7.63
C HIS A 65 -6.38 -2.01 -7.61
N GLY A 66 -6.68 -1.49 -6.42
CA GLY A 66 -7.46 -0.26 -6.23
C GLY A 66 -8.95 -0.54 -6.30
N LYS A 67 -9.75 0.26 -5.59
CA LYS A 67 -11.21 0.23 -5.76
C LYS A 67 -11.49 0.44 -7.25
N PRO A 68 -12.38 -0.34 -7.91
CA PRO A 68 -12.89 0.08 -9.21
C PRO A 68 -13.37 1.52 -9.01
N ARG A 69 -12.89 2.45 -9.84
CA ARG A 69 -13.44 3.82 -9.86
C ARG A 69 -14.89 3.70 -10.34
N THR A 70 -15.79 3.29 -9.45
CA THR A 70 -17.19 3.62 -9.59
C THR A 70 -17.20 5.14 -9.53
N LYS A 71 -17.54 5.75 -10.66
CA LYS A 71 -17.99 7.13 -10.65
C LYS A 71 -19.24 7.15 -9.78
N GLN A 72 -19.11 7.46 -8.50
CA GLN A 72 -20.24 7.93 -7.73
C GLN A 72 -19.88 9.29 -7.16
N HIS A 73 -20.33 10.30 -7.90
CA HIS A 73 -20.54 11.66 -7.43
C HIS A 73 -21.43 11.65 -6.18
N ALA A 74 -21.16 12.66 -5.34
CA ALA A 74 -22.09 13.42 -4.52
C ALA A 74 -22.91 12.68 -3.43
N GLU A 75 -22.79 13.24 -2.21
CA GLU A 75 -23.89 13.68 -1.33
C GLU A 75 -23.82 13.08 0.08
N ASN A 76 -23.33 13.87 1.05
CA ASN A 76 -24.19 14.50 2.06
C ASN A 76 -23.46 15.68 2.71
#